data_AF-A0A4Y7R870-F1
#
_entry.id   AF-A0A4Y7R870-F1
#
_cell.length_a   1.000
_cell.length_b   1.000
_cell.length_c   1.000
_cell.angle_alpha   90.00
_cell.angle_beta   90.00
_cell.angle_gamma   90.00
#
_symmetry.space_group_name_H-M   'P 1'
#
loop_
_entity.id
_entity.type
_entity.pdbx_description
1 polymer ?
#
loop_
_entity_poly.entity_id
_entity_poly.type
_entity_poly.pdbx_seq_one_letter_code
_entity_poly.pdbx_strand_id
1 'polypeptide(L)'
;CIPQVKFQDLETLDAETDDEEAAKWKDDLKQFAKDNPRSTSTFSTRFPGFPAHDKQFFELYWTKPQVKARSHPNLIAASKFLNQLYHLKSGSSSSQLEGVDLSVPLTYADRFRIRKPGQAGASIPHTSMLECGVGGTIERWEEPEFRKCFEDILEGKWKEHDPYDLAGRFGARTSLYGRPSQSTVFRTFQGWLAMSETAPGEDPSSVPDTAASSSDALNDPKNWEFGTQIIWTIDVTDPLFHGIRPRDGGYQGPMPTPELHPHLQLEKTMISIPKVYPGDAVFWHCDVVHAVEHDHNGTGDSAVMYIPAVPKTPMNLAYVARQKECFLQGERPPDFPKGKGEKGWVGCTSEEDIFPPLEELRSVSLEVVLVLWTVVGAYRIPSFRDARQCT
;
A
#
# COMPACT_ATOMS: atom_id res chain seq x y z
N CYS A 1 -1.37 8.49 -14.43
CA CYS A 1 -2.62 7.72 -14.42
C CYS A 1 -2.65 6.92 -13.12
N ILE A 2 -3.65 7.08 -12.25
CA ILE A 2 -3.90 6.12 -11.17
C ILE A 2 -4.65 4.97 -11.84
N PRO A 3 -4.13 3.75 -11.87
CA PRO A 3 -4.94 2.62 -12.28
C PRO A 3 -5.99 2.42 -11.18
N GLN A 4 -7.14 3.08 -11.32
CA GLN A 4 -8.33 2.62 -10.64
C GLN A 4 -8.73 1.34 -11.37
N VAL A 5 -8.30 0.22 -10.83
CA VAL A 5 -8.74 -1.08 -11.30
C VAL A 5 -10.14 -1.28 -10.76
N LYS A 6 -11.16 -0.92 -11.54
CA LYS A 6 -12.50 -1.46 -11.27
C LYS A 6 -12.44 -2.93 -11.64
N PHE A 7 -12.99 -3.81 -10.81
CA PHE A 7 -13.03 -5.25 -11.12
C PHE A 7 -13.70 -5.52 -12.48
N GLN A 8 -14.62 -4.64 -12.89
CA GLN A 8 -15.30 -4.60 -14.17
C GLN A 8 -14.36 -4.40 -15.39
N ASP A 9 -13.26 -3.66 -15.20
CA ASP A 9 -12.28 -3.36 -16.27
C ASP A 9 -11.26 -4.50 -16.46
N LEU A 10 -11.30 -5.50 -15.56
CA LEU A 10 -10.59 -6.77 -15.71
C LEU A 10 -11.56 -7.78 -16.32
N GLU A 11 -11.85 -7.65 -17.63
CA GLU A 11 -12.81 -8.44 -18.44
C GLU A 11 -12.65 -9.99 -18.37
N THR A 12 -11.76 -10.52 -17.54
CA THR A 12 -11.49 -11.94 -17.32
C THR A 12 -11.65 -12.43 -15.87
N LEU A 13 -12.10 -11.58 -14.92
CA LEU A 13 -12.35 -12.01 -13.54
C LEU A 13 -13.85 -12.26 -13.32
N ASP A 14 -14.25 -13.53 -13.41
CA ASP A 14 -15.62 -14.03 -13.20
C ASP A 14 -16.13 -13.93 -11.74
N ALA A 15 -15.48 -13.15 -10.88
CA ALA A 15 -15.96 -12.92 -9.53
C ALA A 15 -15.75 -11.44 -9.22
N GLU A 16 -16.82 -10.70 -9.02
CA GLU A 16 -16.76 -9.60 -8.05
C GLU A 16 -16.57 -10.27 -6.68
N THR A 17 -15.78 -9.66 -5.78
CA THR A 17 -15.93 -10.05 -4.36
C THR A 17 -17.35 -9.63 -4.01
N ASP A 18 -18.23 -10.57 -3.68
CA ASP A 18 -19.64 -10.25 -3.44
C ASP A 18 -19.70 -9.11 -2.41
N ASP A 19 -20.34 -7.99 -2.77
CA ASP A 19 -20.48 -6.80 -1.91
C ASP A 19 -20.99 -7.22 -0.51
N GLU A 20 -21.84 -8.24 -0.46
CA GLU A 20 -22.35 -8.83 0.78
C GLU A 20 -21.23 -9.49 1.63
N GLU A 21 -20.30 -10.20 1.01
CA GLU A 21 -19.15 -10.83 1.69
C GLU A 21 -18.22 -9.75 2.25
N ALA A 22 -17.87 -8.74 1.46
CA ALA A 22 -17.00 -7.66 1.90
C ALA A 22 -17.65 -6.83 3.03
N ALA A 23 -18.95 -6.55 2.94
CA ALA A 23 -19.69 -5.91 4.02
C ALA A 23 -19.73 -6.77 5.29
N LYS A 24 -19.90 -8.09 5.15
CA LYS A 24 -19.88 -9.04 6.25
C LYS A 24 -18.51 -9.08 6.94
N TRP A 25 -17.42 -8.96 6.20
CA TRP A 25 -16.08 -8.90 6.79
C TRP A 25 -15.90 -7.73 7.77
N LYS A 26 -16.48 -6.56 7.50
CA LYS A 26 -16.50 -5.45 8.46
C LYS A 26 -17.20 -5.83 9.76
N ASP A 27 -18.35 -6.49 9.67
CA ASP A 27 -19.12 -6.89 10.85
C ASP A 27 -18.40 -7.98 11.64
N ASP A 28 -17.80 -8.95 10.95
CA ASP A 28 -16.96 -9.99 11.55
C ASP A 28 -15.75 -9.38 12.28
N LEU A 29 -15.10 -8.36 11.71
CA LEU A 29 -14.00 -7.63 12.34
C LEU A 29 -14.45 -6.86 13.59
N LYS A 30 -15.61 -6.18 13.52
CA LYS A 30 -16.21 -5.50 14.67
C LYS A 30 -16.55 -6.51 15.77
N GLN A 31 -17.07 -7.67 15.39
CA GLN A 31 -17.43 -8.73 16.33
C GLN A 31 -16.18 -9.34 16.97
N PHE A 32 -15.15 -9.63 16.18
CA PHE A 32 -13.85 -10.08 16.68
C PHE A 32 -13.25 -9.11 17.71
N ALA A 33 -13.34 -7.80 17.45
CA ALA A 33 -12.89 -6.78 18.39
C ALA A 33 -13.74 -6.71 19.68
N LYS A 34 -15.02 -7.08 19.62
CA LYS A 34 -15.93 -7.16 20.78
C LYS A 34 -15.72 -8.43 21.61
N ASP A 35 -15.47 -9.56 20.97
CA ASP A 35 -15.39 -10.90 21.59
C ASP A 35 -14.05 -11.17 22.26
N ASN A 36 -13.02 -10.40 21.89
CA ASN A 36 -11.68 -10.54 22.44
C ASN A 36 -11.27 -9.43 23.40
N PRO A 37 -12.10 -8.95 24.35
CA PRO A 37 -11.71 -7.89 25.25
C PRO A 37 -10.64 -8.40 26.21
N ARG A 38 -9.46 -7.77 26.25
CA ARG A 38 -8.51 -8.07 27.32
C ARG A 38 -9.12 -7.68 28.66
N SER A 39 -9.06 -8.65 29.57
CA SER A 39 -9.26 -8.56 31.02
C SER A 39 -8.32 -7.55 31.70
N THR A 40 -8.42 -6.25 31.39
CA THR A 40 -7.76 -5.17 32.14
C THR A 40 -8.65 -3.93 32.21
N SER A 41 -8.72 -3.32 33.39
CA SER A 41 -9.74 -2.37 33.87
C SER A 41 -9.79 -0.97 33.21
N THR A 42 -9.17 -0.75 32.06
CA THR A 42 -9.13 0.58 31.42
C THR A 42 -9.26 0.51 29.90
N PHE A 43 -10.16 1.33 29.35
CA PHE A 43 -10.60 1.33 27.95
C PHE A 43 -9.42 1.50 26.94
N SER A 44 -8.31 2.12 27.37
CA SER A 44 -7.14 2.50 26.57
C SER A 44 -6.14 1.36 26.26
N THR A 45 -6.06 0.29 27.07
CA THR A 45 -4.99 -0.75 26.96
C THR A 45 -5.43 -2.08 26.33
N ARG A 46 -6.65 -2.14 25.78
CA ARG A 46 -7.34 -3.40 25.45
C ARG A 46 -6.72 -4.21 24.29
N PHE A 47 -6.27 -3.54 23.22
CA PHE A 47 -5.57 -4.06 22.02
C PHE A 47 -4.83 -2.88 21.40
N PRO A 48 -3.70 -3.07 20.73
CA PRO A 48 -3.03 -1.98 20.01
C PRO A 48 -3.95 -1.38 18.92
N GLY A 49 -4.08 -0.05 18.89
CA GLY A 49 -4.97 0.67 17.99
C GLY A 49 -5.17 2.13 18.40
N PHE A 50 -5.60 2.96 17.45
CA PHE A 50 -5.69 4.41 17.62
C PHE A 50 -7.03 4.95 17.08
N PRO A 51 -7.56 6.04 17.66
CA PRO A 51 -7.23 6.61 18.97
C PRO A 51 -7.52 5.66 20.15
N ALA A 52 -6.86 5.89 21.28
CA ALA A 52 -6.94 4.98 22.44
C ALA A 52 -8.36 4.81 23.03
N HIS A 53 -9.17 5.88 22.97
CA HIS A 53 -10.52 5.94 23.53
C HIS A 53 -11.65 5.77 22.51
N ASP A 54 -11.31 5.67 21.23
CA ASP A 54 -12.25 5.37 20.16
C ASP A 54 -11.46 4.78 19.00
N LYS A 55 -11.22 3.46 19.06
CA LYS A 55 -10.35 2.81 18.09
C LYS A 55 -11.02 2.82 16.72
N GLN A 56 -10.36 3.44 15.78
CA GLN A 56 -10.75 3.48 14.37
C GLN A 56 -9.67 2.86 13.48
N PHE A 57 -8.45 2.76 13.98
CA PHE A 57 -7.33 2.05 13.36
C PHE A 57 -6.92 0.88 14.26
N PHE A 58 -6.91 -0.33 13.70
CA PHE A 58 -6.77 -1.56 14.46
C PHE A 58 -5.46 -2.26 14.12
N GLU A 59 -4.57 -2.41 15.11
CA GLU A 59 -3.31 -3.14 14.91
C GLU A 59 -3.50 -4.65 15.08
N LEU A 60 -4.36 -5.21 14.23
CA LEU A 60 -4.69 -6.63 14.10
C LEU A 60 -4.34 -7.10 12.70
N TYR A 61 -3.94 -8.35 12.57
CA TYR A 61 -3.27 -8.86 11.36
C TYR A 61 -3.82 -10.22 10.91
N TRP A 62 -4.26 -11.07 11.84
CA TRP A 62 -4.57 -12.49 11.61
C TRP A 62 -6.03 -12.83 11.90
N THR A 63 -6.93 -11.87 11.70
CA THR A 63 -8.36 -12.16 11.75
C THR A 63 -8.77 -12.98 10.53
N LYS A 64 -9.80 -13.82 10.66
CA LYS A 64 -10.32 -14.61 9.53
C LYS A 64 -10.68 -13.74 8.32
N PRO A 65 -11.38 -12.58 8.46
CA PRO A 65 -11.65 -11.70 7.33
C PRO A 65 -10.39 -11.22 6.61
N GLN A 66 -9.34 -10.82 7.35
CA GLN A 66 -8.08 -10.36 6.74
C GLN A 66 -7.35 -11.48 5.99
N VAL A 67 -7.32 -12.70 6.53
CA VAL A 67 -6.68 -13.84 5.85
C VAL A 67 -7.46 -14.18 4.57
N LYS A 68 -8.78 -14.31 4.66
CA LYS A 68 -9.64 -14.61 3.50
C LYS A 68 -9.52 -13.56 2.41
N ALA A 69 -9.60 -12.28 2.76
CA ALA A 69 -9.44 -11.18 1.81
C ALA A 69 -8.08 -11.23 1.11
N ARG A 70 -6.97 -11.42 1.83
CA ARG A 70 -5.63 -11.49 1.22
C ARG A 70 -5.44 -12.71 0.31
N SER A 71 -6.11 -13.83 0.60
CA SER A 71 -6.09 -15.02 -0.25
C SER A 71 -7.16 -15.03 -1.35
N HIS A 72 -7.98 -13.99 -1.46
CA HIS A 72 -9.08 -13.98 -2.41
C HIS A 72 -8.56 -14.01 -3.85
N PRO A 73 -9.06 -14.91 -4.73
CA PRO A 73 -8.55 -15.07 -6.10
C PRO A 73 -8.48 -13.75 -6.89
N ASN A 74 -9.46 -12.87 -6.72
CA ASN A 74 -9.51 -11.59 -7.42
C ASN A 74 -8.42 -10.62 -6.96
N LEU A 75 -8.13 -10.57 -5.66
CA LEU A 75 -7.06 -9.72 -5.13
C LEU A 75 -5.68 -10.26 -5.53
N ILE A 76 -5.52 -11.58 -5.60
CA ILE A 76 -4.32 -12.21 -6.16
C ILE A 76 -4.16 -11.84 -7.64
N ALA A 77 -5.23 -11.92 -8.43
CA ALA A 77 -5.19 -11.55 -9.84
C ALA A 77 -4.90 -10.07 -10.07
N ALA A 78 -5.52 -9.18 -9.29
CA ALA A 78 -5.26 -7.74 -9.32
C ALA A 78 -3.80 -7.44 -8.96
N SER A 79 -3.27 -8.04 -7.89
CA SER A 79 -1.87 -7.90 -7.48
C SER A 79 -0.91 -8.35 -8.58
N LYS A 80 -1.19 -9.49 -9.23
CA LYS A 80 -0.41 -9.97 -10.38
C LYS A 80 -0.42 -8.97 -11.53
N PHE A 81 -1.59 -8.47 -11.93
CA PHE A 81 -1.72 -7.48 -13.00
C PHE A 81 -0.93 -6.21 -12.69
N LEU A 82 -1.10 -5.66 -11.48
CA LEU A 82 -0.40 -4.45 -11.03
C LEU A 82 1.12 -4.64 -11.00
N ASN A 83 1.60 -5.77 -10.49
CA ASN A 83 3.03 -6.08 -10.49
C ASN A 83 3.63 -6.08 -11.90
N GLN A 84 2.88 -6.52 -12.91
CA GLN A 84 3.34 -6.60 -14.30
C GLN A 84 3.35 -5.25 -15.04
N LEU A 85 2.86 -4.17 -14.43
CA LEU A 85 3.05 -2.81 -14.94
C LEU A 85 4.52 -2.35 -14.81
N TYR A 86 5.23 -2.91 -13.84
CA TYR A 86 6.65 -2.67 -13.65
C TYR A 86 7.47 -3.47 -14.66
N HIS A 87 8.61 -2.92 -15.04
CA HIS A 87 9.51 -3.52 -16.01
C HIS A 87 10.96 -3.09 -15.78
N LEU A 88 11.91 -3.65 -16.53
CA LEU A 88 13.26 -3.11 -16.61
C LEU A 88 13.38 -2.25 -17.86
N LYS A 89 14.07 -1.12 -17.74
CA LYS A 89 14.43 -0.30 -18.90
C LYS A 89 15.19 -1.10 -19.98
N SER A 90 15.01 -0.68 -21.23
CA SER A 90 15.70 -1.27 -22.37
C SER A 90 17.21 -1.13 -22.24
N GLY A 91 17.94 -2.25 -22.29
CA GLY A 91 19.40 -2.28 -22.12
C GLY A 91 19.86 -2.76 -20.74
N SER A 92 18.95 -2.85 -19.77
CA SER A 92 19.22 -3.50 -18.47
C SER A 92 19.47 -4.99 -18.65
N SER A 93 20.39 -5.55 -17.86
CA SER A 93 20.75 -6.97 -17.95
C SER A 93 19.65 -7.83 -17.33
N SER A 94 19.23 -8.89 -18.03
CA SER A 94 18.27 -9.87 -17.50
C SER A 94 18.77 -10.56 -16.22
N SER A 95 20.08 -10.56 -15.97
CA SER A 95 20.67 -11.04 -14.71
C SER A 95 20.23 -10.23 -13.49
N GLN A 96 19.74 -8.99 -13.66
CA GLN A 96 19.21 -8.18 -12.55
C GLN A 96 17.89 -8.75 -12.02
N LEU A 97 17.16 -9.56 -12.78
CA LEU A 97 15.91 -10.20 -12.35
C LEU A 97 16.12 -11.59 -11.73
N GLU A 98 17.35 -11.98 -11.40
CA GLU A 98 17.59 -13.27 -10.76
C GLU A 98 16.78 -13.39 -9.45
N GLY A 99 15.85 -14.35 -9.42
CA GLY A 99 14.94 -14.56 -8.28
C GLY A 99 13.76 -13.57 -8.19
N VAL A 100 13.59 -12.68 -9.17
CA VAL A 100 12.44 -11.76 -9.27
C VAL A 100 11.39 -12.34 -10.22
N ASP A 101 10.15 -12.42 -9.76
CA ASP A 101 9.00 -12.88 -10.55
C ASP A 101 7.77 -12.03 -10.25
N LEU A 102 7.43 -11.12 -11.16
CA LEU A 102 6.29 -10.22 -11.05
C LEU A 102 4.95 -10.96 -11.22
N SER A 103 4.95 -12.16 -11.78
CA SER A 103 3.76 -12.97 -12.00
C SER A 103 3.30 -13.72 -10.74
N VAL A 104 4.14 -13.72 -9.70
CA VAL A 104 3.92 -14.39 -8.41
C VAL A 104 3.73 -13.32 -7.33
N PRO A 105 2.49 -12.85 -7.09
CA PRO A 105 2.20 -11.96 -5.97
C PRO A 105 2.38 -12.62 -4.60
N LEU A 106 3.18 -12.00 -3.74
CA LEU A 106 3.32 -12.35 -2.34
C LEU A 106 2.33 -11.58 -1.46
N THR A 107 2.22 -12.00 -0.21
CA THR A 107 1.40 -11.32 0.78
C THR A 107 2.19 -10.37 1.66
N TYR A 108 1.47 -9.40 2.21
CA TYR A 108 1.93 -8.60 3.31
C TYR A 108 0.78 -8.37 4.30
N ALA A 109 0.99 -8.80 5.55
CA ALA A 109 -0.03 -8.71 6.58
C ALA A 109 -0.03 -7.32 7.20
N ASP A 110 -1.01 -6.50 6.84
CA ASP A 110 -1.21 -5.17 7.41
C ASP A 110 -2.57 -5.07 8.13
N ARG A 111 -2.80 -3.91 8.71
CA ARG A 111 -3.87 -3.55 9.62
C ARG A 111 -5.18 -3.28 8.86
N PHE A 112 -6.19 -2.83 9.58
CA PHE A 112 -7.42 -2.33 8.98
C PHE A 112 -7.89 -1.07 9.69
N ARG A 113 -8.78 -0.33 9.04
CA ARG A 113 -9.40 0.88 9.56
C ARG A 113 -10.92 0.75 9.47
N ILE A 114 -11.62 1.21 10.51
CA ILE A 114 -13.07 1.45 10.54
C ILE A 114 -13.25 2.84 11.14
N ARG A 115 -13.27 3.86 10.29
CA ARG A 115 -13.41 5.26 10.66
C ARG A 115 -14.88 5.62 10.78
N LYS A 116 -15.26 6.29 11.86
CA LYS A 116 -16.64 6.75 12.08
C LYS A 116 -16.88 8.10 11.41
N PRO A 117 -18.14 8.45 11.09
CA PRO A 117 -18.53 9.80 10.75
C PRO A 117 -18.06 10.82 11.78
N GLY A 118 -17.65 11.99 11.32
CA GLY A 118 -17.30 13.12 12.17
C GLY A 118 -16.12 13.94 11.65
N GLN A 119 -16.00 15.13 12.21
CA GLN A 119 -14.83 15.99 12.01
C GLN A 119 -13.59 15.32 12.61
N ALA A 120 -12.42 15.49 12.00
CA ALA A 120 -11.19 15.03 12.63
C ALA A 120 -10.98 15.76 13.96
N GLY A 121 -11.05 15.02 15.06
CA GLY A 121 -10.39 15.44 16.30
C GLY A 121 -8.87 15.27 16.14
N ALA A 122 -8.09 15.90 17.03
CA ALA A 122 -6.63 15.79 17.11
C ALA A 122 -6.09 14.36 17.43
N SER A 123 -6.91 13.32 17.27
CA SER A 123 -6.77 12.00 17.85
C SER A 123 -6.51 10.88 16.83
N ILE A 124 -6.54 11.16 15.52
CA ILE A 124 -6.10 10.22 14.48
C ILE A 124 -4.76 10.72 13.90
N PRO A 125 -3.61 10.15 14.28
CA PRO A 125 -2.29 10.63 13.85
C PRO A 125 -2.04 10.57 12.33
N HIS A 126 -2.91 9.90 11.57
CA HIS A 126 -2.78 9.66 10.13
C HIS A 126 -3.75 10.48 9.26
N THR A 127 -4.79 11.10 9.83
CA THR A 127 -5.60 12.08 9.07
C THR A 127 -4.78 13.37 8.97
N SER A 128 -4.56 13.87 7.75
CA SER A 128 -3.67 14.99 7.37
C SER A 128 -2.20 14.69 7.07
N MET A 129 -1.68 13.47 7.25
CA MET A 129 -0.31 13.18 6.80
C MET A 129 -0.33 12.86 5.31
N LEU A 130 0.10 13.84 4.50
CA LEU A 130 0.62 13.58 3.17
C LEU A 130 1.85 12.69 3.32
N GLU A 131 1.76 11.44 2.87
CA GLU A 131 2.90 10.53 2.84
C GLU A 131 3.31 10.34 1.38
N CYS A 132 4.59 10.57 1.08
CA CYS A 132 5.17 10.25 -0.21
C CYS A 132 5.78 8.85 -0.17
N GLY A 133 5.08 7.92 -0.82
CA GLY A 133 5.60 6.61 -1.13
C GLY A 133 5.78 5.63 0.04
N VAL A 134 6.12 4.41 -0.31
CA VAL A 134 6.17 3.27 0.58
C VAL A 134 7.50 2.57 0.56
N GLY A 135 8.03 2.37 1.76
CA GLY A 135 9.38 1.85 1.93
C GLY A 135 10.40 2.96 1.67
N GLY A 136 11.18 3.26 2.70
CA GLY A 136 12.25 4.25 2.67
C GLY A 136 11.78 5.70 2.69
N THR A 137 12.41 6.41 3.61
CA THR A 137 12.28 7.84 3.90
C THR A 137 13.56 8.49 3.39
N ILE A 138 14.50 8.79 4.29
CA ILE A 138 15.86 9.19 3.96
C ILE A 138 16.59 8.15 3.10
N GLU A 139 16.20 6.87 3.17
CA GLU A 139 16.80 5.77 2.42
C GLU A 139 16.76 5.99 0.90
N ARG A 140 15.81 6.77 0.36
CA ARG A 140 15.76 7.16 -1.06
C ARG A 140 16.99 7.96 -1.49
N TRP A 141 17.61 8.67 -0.54
CA TRP A 141 18.85 9.41 -0.74
C TRP A 141 20.05 8.66 -0.18
N GLU A 142 19.96 8.06 0.99
CA GLU A 142 21.10 7.46 1.69
C GLU A 142 21.51 6.09 1.14
N GLU A 143 20.54 5.27 0.73
CA GLU A 143 20.78 3.87 0.34
C GLU A 143 21.22 3.79 -1.12
N PRO A 144 22.42 3.26 -1.43
CA PRO A 144 22.96 3.29 -2.79
C PRO A 144 22.10 2.56 -3.83
N GLU A 145 21.49 1.42 -3.49
CA GLU A 145 20.64 0.69 -4.43
C GLU A 145 19.33 1.46 -4.67
N PHE A 146 18.71 1.98 -3.62
CA PHE A 146 17.48 2.75 -3.75
C PHE A 146 17.68 4.07 -4.51
N ARG A 147 18.84 4.71 -4.35
CA ARG A 147 19.17 5.95 -5.07
C ARG A 147 19.19 5.73 -6.59
N LYS A 148 19.52 4.53 -7.08
CA LYS A 148 19.51 4.21 -8.51
C LYS A 148 18.14 4.39 -9.15
N CYS A 149 17.06 4.19 -8.40
CA CYS A 149 15.69 4.47 -8.88
C CYS A 149 15.54 5.90 -9.42
N PHE A 150 16.32 6.83 -8.89
CA PHE A 150 16.24 8.27 -9.20
C PHE A 150 17.49 8.76 -9.94
N GLU A 151 18.34 7.88 -10.46
CA GLU A 151 19.60 8.25 -11.12
C GLU A 151 19.39 9.24 -12.26
N ASP A 152 18.42 9.00 -13.15
CA ASP A 152 18.11 9.94 -14.25
C ASP A 152 17.73 11.33 -13.74
N ILE A 153 16.98 11.40 -12.62
CA ILE A 153 16.59 12.67 -12.01
C ILE A 153 17.83 13.39 -11.46
N LEU A 154 18.70 12.66 -10.75
CA LEU A 154 19.90 13.19 -10.11
C LEU A 154 20.97 13.61 -11.14
N GLU A 155 21.00 12.98 -12.31
CA GLU A 155 21.85 13.38 -13.45
C GLU A 155 21.28 14.56 -14.27
N GLY A 156 20.09 15.04 -13.94
CA GLY A 156 19.41 16.12 -14.67
C GLY A 156 18.65 15.65 -15.92
N LYS A 157 18.60 14.35 -16.18
CA LYS A 157 17.83 13.70 -17.26
C LYS A 157 16.43 13.28 -16.80
N TRP A 158 15.77 14.11 -15.98
CA TRP A 158 14.49 13.76 -15.34
C TRP A 158 13.38 13.33 -16.31
N LYS A 159 13.43 13.72 -17.59
CA LYS A 159 12.49 13.27 -18.64
C LYS A 159 12.67 11.81 -19.05
N GLU A 160 13.83 11.24 -18.79
CA GLU A 160 14.15 9.83 -19.03
C GLU A 160 13.77 8.94 -17.84
N HIS A 161 13.42 9.54 -16.70
CA HIS A 161 12.99 8.80 -15.52
C HIS A 161 11.70 8.03 -15.80
N ASP A 162 11.73 6.73 -15.52
CA ASP A 162 10.56 5.87 -15.60
C ASP A 162 10.18 5.42 -14.19
N PRO A 163 9.02 5.84 -13.65
CA PRO A 163 8.58 5.43 -12.32
C PRO A 163 8.37 3.91 -12.21
N TYR A 164 8.08 3.22 -13.31
CA TYR A 164 7.82 1.78 -13.35
C TYR A 164 9.09 0.93 -13.58
N ASP A 165 10.27 1.55 -13.67
CA ASP A 165 11.52 0.81 -13.72
C ASP A 165 11.78 0.10 -12.37
N LEU A 166 12.11 -1.18 -12.45
CA LEU A 166 12.43 -2.03 -11.32
C LEU A 166 13.86 -1.82 -10.80
N ALA A 167 14.75 -1.29 -11.62
CA ALA A 167 16.14 -1.07 -11.23
C ALA A 167 16.22 -0.25 -9.93
N GLY A 168 16.99 -0.74 -8.96
CA GLY A 168 17.11 -0.13 -7.64
C GLY A 168 15.96 -0.41 -6.67
N ARG A 169 14.77 -0.87 -7.12
CA ARG A 169 13.60 -1.04 -6.23
C ARG A 169 13.59 -2.36 -5.46
N PHE A 170 13.79 -3.48 -6.15
CA PHE A 170 13.65 -4.81 -5.54
C PHE A 170 14.86 -5.22 -4.68
N GLY A 171 16.00 -4.56 -4.86
CA GLY A 171 17.23 -4.75 -4.07
C GLY A 171 17.43 -3.71 -2.96
N ALA A 172 16.66 -2.62 -2.97
CA ALA A 172 16.81 -1.52 -2.03
C ALA A 172 16.48 -1.91 -0.58
N ARG A 173 17.30 -1.42 0.35
CA ARG A 173 16.98 -1.51 1.78
C ARG A 173 16.14 -0.31 2.21
N THR A 174 14.84 -0.53 2.29
CA THR A 174 13.85 0.51 2.64
C THR A 174 13.74 0.82 4.14
N SER A 175 14.48 0.12 4.99
CA SER A 175 14.63 0.40 6.42
C SER A 175 16.09 0.22 6.84
N LEU A 176 16.83 1.32 6.90
CA LEU A 176 18.24 1.30 7.36
C LEU A 176 18.33 1.31 8.89
N TYR A 177 17.39 2.00 9.54
CA TYR A 177 17.42 2.29 10.96
C TYR A 177 16.54 1.37 11.81
N GLY A 178 15.79 0.44 11.19
CA GLY A 178 14.92 -0.50 11.90
C GLY A 178 13.77 0.17 12.66
N ARG A 179 13.27 1.30 12.14
CA ARG A 179 12.16 2.05 12.76
C ARG A 179 10.92 1.16 12.83
N PRO A 180 10.24 1.04 13.99
CA PRO A 180 9.00 0.28 14.09
C PRO A 180 7.94 0.80 13.12
N SER A 181 7.14 -0.10 12.52
CA SER A 181 6.12 0.21 11.50
C SER A 181 6.68 0.73 10.17
N GLN A 182 7.98 0.63 9.92
CA GLN A 182 8.56 0.88 8.60
C GLN A 182 8.55 -0.42 7.80
N SER A 183 8.06 -0.34 6.55
CA SER A 183 7.99 -1.51 5.68
C SER A 183 9.38 -1.92 5.18
N THR A 184 9.70 -3.20 5.31
CA THR A 184 10.95 -3.83 4.84
C THR A 184 10.78 -4.63 3.55
N VAL A 185 9.61 -4.54 2.91
CA VAL A 185 9.31 -5.18 1.63
C VAL A 185 9.15 -4.15 0.52
N PHE A 186 9.53 -4.56 -0.69
CA PHE A 186 9.19 -3.82 -1.91
C PHE A 186 7.73 -4.08 -2.26
N ARG A 187 6.91 -3.03 -2.17
CA ARG A 187 5.52 -3.02 -2.64
C ARG A 187 5.47 -2.24 -3.94
N THR A 188 4.96 -2.83 -5.01
CA THR A 188 4.77 -2.15 -6.29
C THR A 188 3.64 -1.13 -6.17
N PHE A 189 2.56 -1.53 -5.53
CA PHE A 189 1.42 -0.69 -5.22
C PHE A 189 1.07 -0.84 -3.76
N GLN A 190 0.78 0.29 -3.12
CA GLN A 190 -0.08 0.26 -1.95
C GLN A 190 -1.50 0.02 -2.40
N GLY A 191 -2.33 -0.43 -1.46
CA GLY A 191 -3.75 -0.53 -1.72
C GLY A 191 -4.54 -0.91 -0.49
N TRP A 192 -5.84 -0.79 -0.64
CA TRP A 192 -6.80 -1.28 0.33
C TRP A 192 -8.06 -1.82 -0.35
N LEU A 193 -8.76 -2.67 0.38
CA LEU A 193 -10.05 -3.23 0.03
C LEU A 193 -11.13 -2.54 0.87
N ALA A 194 -12.17 -2.02 0.22
CA ALA A 194 -13.33 -1.43 0.87
C ALA A 194 -14.25 -2.50 1.47
N MET A 195 -14.75 -2.22 2.67
CA MET A 195 -15.77 -3.03 3.37
C MET A 195 -17.03 -2.20 3.68
N SER A 196 -17.10 -0.99 3.14
CA SER A 196 -18.19 -0.04 3.29
C SER A 196 -18.27 0.83 2.06
N GLU A 197 -19.47 1.34 1.79
CA GLU A 197 -19.65 2.44 0.85
C GLU A 197 -18.98 3.72 1.39
N THR A 198 -18.24 4.43 0.55
CA THR A 198 -17.58 5.69 0.91
C THR A 198 -17.46 6.59 -0.31
N ALA A 199 -17.94 7.82 -0.23
CA ALA A 199 -17.87 8.83 -1.30
C ALA A 199 -16.88 9.96 -0.99
N PRO A 200 -16.47 10.78 -1.99
CA PRO A 200 -15.70 12.02 -1.77
C PRO A 200 -16.27 12.87 -0.62
N GLY A 201 -15.42 13.31 0.31
CA GLY A 201 -15.85 14.03 1.52
C GLY A 201 -16.20 13.13 2.72
N GLU A 202 -16.19 11.80 2.54
CA GLU A 202 -16.60 10.81 3.54
C GLU A 202 -15.45 9.91 4.03
N ASP A 203 -14.21 10.41 4.10
CA ASP A 203 -12.96 9.64 4.35
C ASP A 203 -12.27 8.90 3.16
N PRO A 204 -12.46 9.28 1.88
CA PRO A 204 -11.61 8.75 0.83
C PRO A 204 -10.15 9.16 0.99
N SER A 205 -9.25 8.31 0.51
CA SER A 205 -7.86 8.74 0.26
C SER A 205 -7.85 9.84 -0.79
N SER A 206 -7.02 10.86 -0.61
CA SER A 206 -6.71 11.84 -1.63
C SER A 206 -5.35 11.52 -2.24
N VAL A 207 -5.23 11.72 -3.54
CA VAL A 207 -4.07 11.39 -4.37
C VAL A 207 -3.89 12.49 -5.41
N PRO A 208 -2.67 12.86 -5.83
CA PRO A 208 -2.47 13.83 -6.89
C PRO A 208 -3.15 13.38 -8.18
N ASP A 209 -3.82 14.30 -8.85
CA ASP A 209 -4.28 14.13 -10.21
C ASP A 209 -3.07 13.95 -11.11
N THR A 210 -2.86 12.69 -11.50
CA THR A 210 -1.73 12.31 -12.32
C THR A 210 -1.80 12.83 -13.77
N ALA A 211 -2.96 13.30 -14.24
CA ALA A 211 -3.04 13.99 -15.53
C ALA A 211 -2.39 15.38 -15.43
N ALA A 212 -2.58 16.07 -14.32
CA ALA A 212 -1.96 17.36 -14.06
C ALA A 212 -0.48 17.27 -13.67
N SER A 213 -0.04 16.19 -13.00
CA SER A 213 1.33 16.07 -12.49
C SER A 213 2.38 15.60 -13.52
N SER A 214 1.96 15.04 -14.67
CA SER A 214 2.88 14.36 -15.60
C SER A 214 3.25 15.17 -16.85
N SER A 215 2.47 16.19 -17.22
CA SER A 215 2.79 17.00 -18.41
C SER A 215 2.07 18.33 -18.46
N ASP A 216 0.80 18.42 -18.03
CA ASP A 216 -0.02 19.58 -18.41
C ASP A 216 0.18 20.80 -17.51
N ALA A 217 0.49 20.61 -16.22
CA ALA A 217 0.89 21.72 -15.35
C ALA A 217 2.28 22.29 -15.70
N LEU A 218 3.10 21.55 -16.45
CA LEU A 218 4.41 21.99 -16.97
C LEU A 218 4.33 22.52 -18.41
N ASN A 219 3.26 22.22 -19.16
CA ASN A 219 3.14 22.51 -20.59
C ASN A 219 2.23 23.70 -20.94
N ASP A 220 1.66 24.40 -19.96
CA ASP A 220 1.02 25.70 -20.20
C ASP A 220 1.88 26.88 -19.71
N PRO A 221 2.88 27.33 -20.49
CA PRO A 221 3.66 28.51 -20.17
C PRO A 221 2.88 29.83 -20.31
N LYS A 222 1.61 29.80 -20.75
CA LYS A 222 0.78 31.01 -20.90
C LYS A 222 -0.08 31.32 -19.68
N ASN A 223 -0.37 30.33 -18.83
CA ASN A 223 -1.08 30.52 -17.57
C ASN A 223 -0.17 30.54 -16.34
N TRP A 224 1.14 30.41 -16.52
CA TRP A 224 2.12 30.62 -15.47
C TRP A 224 2.34 32.12 -15.24
N GLU A 225 1.36 32.82 -14.65
CA GLU A 225 1.56 34.16 -14.08
C GLU A 225 2.40 34.06 -12.80
N PHE A 226 3.64 33.55 -12.91
CA PHE A 226 4.66 33.92 -11.94
C PHE A 226 5.28 35.20 -12.45
N GLY A 227 4.95 36.31 -11.79
CA GLY A 227 5.61 37.60 -11.98
C GLY A 227 7.12 37.60 -11.63
N THR A 228 7.74 36.44 -11.38
CA THR A 228 9.17 36.28 -11.18
C THR A 228 9.63 34.90 -11.67
N GLN A 229 10.64 34.87 -12.53
CA GLN A 229 11.43 33.66 -12.82
C GLN A 229 11.99 33.15 -11.48
N ILE A 230 11.49 32.03 -10.97
CA ILE A 230 12.11 31.37 -9.82
C ILE A 230 13.39 30.72 -10.31
N ILE A 231 14.54 31.30 -9.96
CA ILE A 231 15.86 30.71 -10.22
C ILE A 231 16.16 29.77 -9.05
N TRP A 232 16.00 28.47 -9.27
CA TRP A 232 16.44 27.45 -8.32
C TRP A 232 17.97 27.34 -8.37
N THR A 233 18.61 27.35 -7.21
CA THR A 233 20.03 27.03 -7.07
C THR A 233 20.16 25.75 -6.25
N ILE A 234 21.06 24.85 -6.68
CA ILE A 234 21.32 23.62 -5.95
C ILE A 234 22.23 23.96 -4.77
N ASP A 235 21.75 23.67 -3.56
CA ASP A 235 22.57 23.70 -2.35
C ASP A 235 23.02 22.27 -2.01
N VAL A 236 24.32 22.03 -2.06
CA VAL A 236 24.95 20.75 -1.69
C VAL A 236 25.57 20.77 -0.30
N THR A 237 25.42 21.88 0.43
CA THR A 237 26.03 22.13 1.74
C THR A 237 25.03 22.01 2.88
N ASP A 238 23.74 22.25 2.62
CA ASP A 238 22.67 22.04 3.59
C ASP A 238 22.35 20.53 3.73
N PRO A 239 22.50 19.93 4.93
CA PRO A 239 22.14 18.53 5.17
C PRO A 239 20.63 18.31 5.32
N LEU A 240 19.79 19.34 5.14
CA LEU A 240 18.34 19.25 5.32
C LEU A 240 17.64 18.58 4.12
N PHE A 241 16.93 17.49 4.40
CA PHE A 241 16.00 16.88 3.47
C PHE A 241 14.57 17.30 3.82
N HIS A 242 13.98 18.19 3.03
CA HIS A 242 12.65 18.75 3.31
C HIS A 242 11.57 17.67 3.48
N GLY A 243 10.73 17.84 4.50
CA GLY A 243 9.65 16.90 4.81
C GLY A 243 10.09 15.61 5.47
N ILE A 244 11.39 15.42 5.76
CA ILE A 244 11.92 14.28 6.50
C ILE A 244 12.35 14.74 7.90
N ARG A 245 11.93 14.00 8.93
CA ARG A 245 12.30 14.29 10.32
C ARG A 245 12.71 13.02 11.08
N PRO A 246 13.64 13.11 12.04
CA PRO A 246 13.94 12.00 12.94
C PRO A 246 12.70 11.56 13.73
N ARG A 247 12.48 10.26 13.84
CA ARG A 247 11.38 9.66 14.61
C ARG A 247 11.70 8.21 14.97
N ASP A 248 11.45 7.83 16.22
CA ASP A 248 11.50 6.44 16.72
C ASP A 248 12.82 5.72 16.37
N GLY A 249 13.96 6.42 16.44
CA GLY A 249 15.29 5.86 16.16
C GLY A 249 15.68 5.81 14.67
N GLY A 250 14.82 6.28 13.77
CA GLY A 250 15.10 6.45 12.35
C GLY A 250 14.49 7.74 11.81
N TYR A 251 13.94 7.71 10.61
CA TYR A 251 13.34 8.87 9.95
C TYR A 251 11.89 8.59 9.51
N GLN A 252 11.07 9.64 9.51
CA GLN A 252 9.71 9.66 8.94
C GLN A 252 9.64 10.72 7.85
N GLY A 253 8.93 10.42 6.77
CA GLY A 253 8.72 11.31 5.63
C GLY A 253 8.90 10.56 4.31
N PRO A 254 8.88 11.25 3.16
CA PRO A 254 8.66 12.68 3.01
C PRO A 254 7.21 13.07 3.31
N MET A 255 7.02 14.19 4.00
CA MET A 255 5.71 14.84 4.22
C MET A 255 5.69 16.17 3.47
N PRO A 256 5.27 16.18 2.21
CA PRO A 256 5.21 17.42 1.44
C PRO A 256 4.13 18.35 2.01
N THR A 257 4.43 19.64 2.05
CA THR A 257 3.48 20.71 2.41
C THR A 257 3.55 21.81 1.37
N PRO A 258 2.53 22.68 1.24
CA PRO A 258 2.59 23.83 0.34
C PRO A 258 3.81 24.73 0.58
N GLU A 259 4.29 24.85 1.83
CA GLU A 259 5.46 25.67 2.19
C GLU A 259 6.77 25.01 1.75
N LEU A 260 6.91 23.70 1.97
CA LEU A 260 8.16 22.98 1.66
C LEU A 260 8.23 22.57 0.18
N HIS A 261 7.08 22.38 -0.47
CA HIS A 261 6.96 21.89 -1.85
C HIS A 261 5.89 22.69 -2.63
N PRO A 262 6.02 24.02 -2.76
CA PRO A 262 5.02 24.87 -3.43
C PRO A 262 4.78 24.48 -4.89
N HIS A 263 5.80 23.90 -5.54
CA HIS A 263 5.73 23.42 -6.92
C HIS A 263 4.76 22.25 -7.13
N LEU A 264 4.45 21.48 -6.08
CA LEU A 264 3.46 20.39 -6.16
C LEU A 264 2.02 20.91 -6.21
N GLN A 265 1.78 22.18 -5.85
CA GLN A 265 0.46 22.80 -5.78
C GLN A 265 -0.59 21.87 -5.16
N LEU A 266 -0.28 21.31 -3.99
CA LEU A 266 -1.07 20.23 -3.36
C LEU A 266 -2.56 20.58 -3.23
N GLU A 267 -2.89 21.85 -2.99
CA GLU A 267 -4.28 22.32 -2.90
C GLU A 267 -5.07 22.20 -4.21
N LYS A 268 -4.37 22.14 -5.35
CA LYS A 268 -4.96 22.02 -6.69
C LYS A 268 -4.78 20.62 -7.29
N THR A 269 -3.74 19.91 -6.88
CA THR A 269 -3.40 18.61 -7.46
C THR A 269 -4.01 17.46 -6.67
N MET A 270 -4.22 17.58 -5.36
CA MET A 270 -4.83 16.49 -4.58
C MET A 270 -6.32 16.36 -4.90
N ILE A 271 -6.72 15.17 -5.38
CA ILE A 271 -8.11 14.81 -5.67
C ILE A 271 -8.55 13.64 -4.79
N SER A 272 -9.81 13.64 -4.38
CA SER A 272 -10.43 12.50 -3.71
C SER A 272 -10.56 11.34 -4.69
N ILE A 273 -10.30 10.12 -4.23
CA ILE A 273 -10.71 8.93 -4.99
C ILE A 273 -12.23 8.97 -5.26
N PRO A 274 -12.69 8.35 -6.36
CA PRO A 274 -14.12 8.21 -6.62
C PRO A 274 -14.84 7.41 -5.52
N LYS A 275 -16.16 7.47 -5.55
CA LYS A 275 -16.99 6.66 -4.66
C LYS A 275 -16.67 5.18 -4.83
N VAL A 276 -16.56 4.48 -3.70
CA VAL A 276 -16.30 3.05 -3.60
C VAL A 276 -17.41 2.33 -2.84
N TYR A 277 -17.56 1.05 -3.13
CA TYR A 277 -18.50 0.11 -2.52
C TYR A 277 -17.75 -1.03 -1.82
N PRO A 278 -18.38 -1.76 -0.88
CA PRO A 278 -17.77 -2.98 -0.33
C PRO A 278 -17.33 -3.91 -1.46
N GLY A 279 -16.11 -4.44 -1.39
CA GLY A 279 -15.55 -5.31 -2.43
C GLY A 279 -14.65 -4.58 -3.43
N ASP A 280 -14.79 -3.26 -3.58
CA ASP A 280 -13.88 -2.44 -4.39
C ASP A 280 -12.48 -2.40 -3.77
N ALA A 281 -11.45 -2.42 -4.63
CA ALA A 281 -10.06 -2.26 -4.21
C ALA A 281 -9.41 -1.07 -4.92
N VAL A 282 -8.67 -0.26 -4.18
CA VAL A 282 -7.98 0.92 -4.70
C VAL A 282 -6.49 0.76 -4.50
N PHE A 283 -5.73 1.02 -5.56
CA PHE A 283 -4.28 0.88 -5.59
C PHE A 283 -3.60 2.15 -6.09
N TRP A 284 -2.44 2.47 -5.51
CA TRP A 284 -1.60 3.57 -5.97
C TRP A 284 -0.12 3.18 -5.94
N HIS A 285 0.62 3.70 -6.92
CA HIS A 285 2.03 3.39 -7.11
C HIS A 285 2.85 3.73 -5.86
N CYS A 286 3.91 2.98 -5.61
CA CYS A 286 4.72 3.07 -4.39
C CYS A 286 5.43 4.40 -4.15
N ASP A 287 5.41 5.33 -5.10
CA ASP A 287 5.96 6.69 -4.97
C ASP A 287 4.89 7.79 -5.03
N VAL A 288 3.61 7.42 -5.14
CA VAL A 288 2.53 8.40 -5.19
C VAL A 288 2.33 9.04 -3.82
N VAL A 289 2.32 10.38 -3.80
CA VAL A 289 1.89 11.17 -2.65
C VAL A 289 0.42 10.84 -2.37
N HIS A 290 0.05 10.63 -1.12
CA HIS A 290 -1.33 10.34 -0.78
C HIS A 290 -1.64 10.84 0.63
N ALA A 291 -2.91 11.10 0.90
CA ALA A 291 -3.40 11.53 2.19
C ALA A 291 -4.74 10.86 2.48
N VAL A 292 -5.16 10.90 3.74
CA VAL A 292 -6.54 10.63 4.13
C VAL A 292 -7.24 11.97 4.34
N GLU A 293 -8.45 12.12 3.81
CA GLU A 293 -9.23 13.34 4.00
C GLU A 293 -9.36 13.74 5.48
N HIS A 294 -9.29 15.05 5.73
CA HIS A 294 -9.33 15.58 7.08
C HIS A 294 -10.65 15.23 7.77
N ASP A 295 -11.79 15.46 7.13
CA ASP A 295 -13.10 15.22 7.72
C ASP A 295 -13.81 14.00 7.10
N HIS A 296 -14.71 13.40 7.87
CA HIS A 296 -15.61 12.36 7.38
C HIS A 296 -17.04 12.88 7.53
N ASN A 297 -17.59 13.46 6.46
CA ASN A 297 -18.91 14.09 6.45
C ASN A 297 -20.07 13.14 6.06
N GLY A 298 -19.76 11.86 5.87
CA GLY A 298 -20.72 10.80 5.57
C GLY A 298 -21.56 10.39 6.77
N THR A 299 -22.44 9.41 6.56
CA THR A 299 -23.39 8.92 7.59
C THR A 299 -23.07 7.52 8.12
N GLY A 300 -22.22 6.76 7.42
CA GLY A 300 -21.80 5.41 7.79
C GLY A 300 -20.31 5.34 8.11
N ASP A 301 -19.84 4.19 8.62
CA ASP A 301 -18.40 3.99 8.81
C ASP A 301 -17.67 3.87 7.46
N SER A 302 -16.46 4.43 7.36
CA SER A 302 -15.50 4.17 6.29
C SER A 302 -14.52 3.08 6.73
N ALA A 303 -14.65 1.90 6.13
CA ALA A 303 -14.02 0.68 6.57
C ALA A 303 -13.17 0.07 5.45
N VAL A 304 -11.87 -0.12 5.70
CA VAL A 304 -10.92 -0.63 4.71
C VAL A 304 -9.92 -1.61 5.33
N MET A 305 -9.49 -2.61 4.56
CA MET A 305 -8.34 -3.47 4.90
C MET A 305 -7.13 -3.09 4.04
N TYR A 306 -5.96 -2.91 4.64
CA TYR A 306 -4.75 -2.60 3.88
C TYR A 306 -4.18 -3.88 3.25
N ILE A 307 -4.18 -3.94 1.92
CA ILE A 307 -3.75 -5.09 1.11
C ILE A 307 -2.96 -4.54 -0.09
N PRO A 308 -1.61 -4.48 0.00
CA PRO A 308 -0.77 -3.99 -1.09
C PRO A 308 -0.54 -5.05 -2.17
N ALA A 309 -0.04 -4.62 -3.34
CA ALA A 309 0.55 -5.51 -4.32
C ALA A 309 2.05 -5.69 -4.03
N VAL A 310 2.48 -6.95 -3.89
CA VAL A 310 3.85 -7.30 -3.51
C VAL A 310 4.33 -8.38 -4.48
N PRO A 311 5.35 -8.15 -5.32
CA PRO A 311 5.88 -9.19 -6.20
C PRO A 311 6.84 -10.12 -5.46
N LYS A 312 7.11 -11.30 -6.06
CA LYS A 312 8.19 -12.17 -5.60
C LYS A 312 9.53 -11.56 -5.95
N THR A 313 10.32 -11.27 -4.91
CA THR A 313 11.73 -10.89 -4.98
C THR A 313 12.48 -11.67 -3.89
N PRO A 314 13.81 -11.81 -3.96
CA PRO A 314 14.56 -12.47 -2.88
C PRO A 314 14.32 -11.85 -1.50
N MET A 315 14.24 -10.51 -1.43
CA MET A 315 13.99 -9.78 -0.19
C MET A 315 12.57 -9.99 0.34
N ASN A 316 11.56 -9.87 -0.54
CA ASN A 316 10.17 -10.08 -0.16
C ASN A 316 9.92 -11.52 0.27
N LEU A 317 10.50 -12.51 -0.42
CA LEU A 317 10.38 -13.92 -0.08
C LEU A 317 10.98 -14.21 1.31
N ALA A 318 12.15 -13.62 1.61
CA ALA A 318 12.77 -13.74 2.93
C ALA A 318 11.91 -13.10 4.03
N TYR A 319 11.22 -11.99 3.74
CA TYR A 319 10.26 -11.38 4.66
C TYR A 319 9.05 -12.30 4.90
N VAL A 320 8.43 -12.82 3.84
CA VAL A 320 7.25 -13.69 3.92
C VAL A 320 7.55 -14.95 4.72
N ALA A 321 8.76 -15.50 4.61
CA ALA A 321 9.19 -16.63 5.44
C ALA A 321 9.14 -16.31 6.96
N ARG A 322 9.58 -15.10 7.37
CA ARG A 322 9.47 -14.65 8.77
C ARG A 322 8.03 -14.33 9.16
N GLN A 323 7.27 -13.71 8.26
CA GLN A 323 5.86 -13.42 8.47
C GLN A 323 5.05 -14.70 8.72
N LYS A 324 5.36 -15.77 7.98
CA LYS A 324 4.75 -17.09 8.18
C LYS A 324 4.98 -17.60 9.60
N GLU A 325 6.20 -17.52 10.13
CA GLU A 325 6.45 -17.93 11.51
C GLU A 325 5.62 -17.10 12.51
N CYS A 326 5.54 -15.77 12.31
CA CYS A 326 4.69 -14.92 13.14
C CYS A 326 3.21 -15.33 13.06
N PHE A 327 2.71 -15.66 11.87
CA PHE A 327 1.35 -16.15 11.68
C PHE A 327 1.09 -17.45 12.46
N LEU A 328 1.95 -18.45 12.32
CA LEU A 328 1.82 -19.74 13.01
C LEU A 328 1.85 -19.60 14.54
N GLN A 329 2.63 -18.64 15.04
CA GLN A 329 2.69 -18.34 16.47
C GLN A 329 1.60 -17.38 16.95
N GLY A 330 0.80 -16.80 16.05
CA GLY A 330 -0.15 -15.73 16.37
C GLY A 330 0.53 -14.46 16.89
N GLU A 331 1.79 -14.22 16.51
CA GLU A 331 2.58 -13.03 16.82
C GLU A 331 2.41 -11.94 15.76
N ARG A 332 2.67 -10.68 16.11
CA ARG A 332 2.58 -9.59 15.13
C ARG A 332 3.60 -9.75 13.99
N PRO A 333 3.27 -9.34 12.75
CA PRO A 333 4.20 -9.44 11.62
C PRO A 333 5.52 -8.69 11.87
N PRO A 334 6.61 -9.06 11.17
CA PRO A 334 7.96 -8.59 11.49
C PRO A 334 8.15 -7.06 11.52
N ASP A 335 7.47 -6.32 10.63
CA ASP A 335 7.63 -4.87 10.48
C ASP A 335 6.89 -4.04 11.53
N PHE A 336 5.96 -4.65 12.28
CA PHE A 336 5.15 -3.93 13.25
C PHE A 336 5.75 -3.97 14.66
N PRO A 337 5.41 -3.00 15.53
CA PRO A 337 5.92 -2.94 16.89
C PRO A 337 5.66 -4.25 17.62
N LYS A 338 6.72 -4.84 18.18
CA LYS A 338 6.62 -6.09 18.95
C LYS A 338 5.74 -5.89 20.17
N GLY A 339 4.91 -6.89 20.45
CA GLY A 339 3.95 -6.88 21.54
C GLY A 339 3.12 -8.14 21.52
N LYS A 340 2.18 -8.25 22.47
CA LYS A 340 1.26 -9.39 22.49
C LYS A 340 0.48 -9.44 21.17
N GLY A 341 0.64 -10.53 20.42
CA GLY A 341 -0.14 -10.83 19.23
C GLY A 341 -1.55 -11.34 19.56
N GLU A 342 -2.14 -12.00 18.57
CA GLU A 342 -3.52 -12.51 18.57
C GLU A 342 -3.62 -13.95 19.08
N LYS A 343 -2.49 -14.62 19.39
CA LYS A 343 -2.48 -15.99 19.92
C LYS A 343 -3.48 -16.18 21.08
N GLY A 344 -4.36 -17.17 20.93
CA GLY A 344 -5.35 -17.55 21.95
C GLY A 344 -6.62 -16.69 21.98
N TRP A 345 -6.82 -15.80 21.01
CA TRP A 345 -8.05 -15.03 20.88
C TRP A 345 -9.15 -15.88 20.23
N VAL A 346 -10.39 -15.69 20.67
CA VAL A 346 -11.58 -16.32 20.12
C VAL A 346 -11.77 -15.86 18.67
N GLY A 347 -11.95 -16.81 17.76
CA GLY A 347 -12.11 -16.49 16.33
C GLY A 347 -10.80 -16.15 15.62
N CYS A 348 -9.64 -16.41 16.23
CA CYS A 348 -8.38 -16.38 15.50
C CYS A 348 -8.43 -17.32 14.31
N THR A 349 -7.80 -16.88 13.24
CA THR A 349 -7.63 -17.68 12.03
C THR A 349 -6.73 -18.89 12.30
N SER A 350 -6.90 -19.90 11.48
CA SER A 350 -5.98 -21.03 11.35
C SER A 350 -5.55 -21.19 9.89
N GLU A 351 -4.64 -22.12 9.62
CA GLU A 351 -4.25 -22.49 8.26
C GLU A 351 -5.44 -22.93 7.39
N GLU A 352 -6.52 -23.44 8.00
CA GLU A 352 -7.75 -23.90 7.31
C GLU A 352 -8.58 -22.75 6.73
N ASP A 353 -8.36 -21.52 7.19
CA ASP A 353 -9.11 -20.35 6.74
C ASP A 353 -8.51 -19.70 5.47
N ILE A 354 -7.41 -20.24 4.93
CA ILE A 354 -6.80 -19.83 3.66
C ILE A 354 -7.62 -20.39 2.50
N PHE A 355 -7.98 -19.54 1.54
CA PHE A 355 -8.76 -19.95 0.36
C PHE A 355 -7.83 -20.35 -0.80
N PRO A 356 -7.99 -21.53 -1.46
CA PRO A 356 -8.73 -22.75 -1.07
C PRO A 356 -7.95 -23.62 -0.04
N PRO A 357 -8.58 -24.66 0.56
CA PRO A 357 -7.98 -25.47 1.62
C PRO A 357 -6.66 -26.13 1.20
N LEU A 358 -5.66 -26.11 2.11
CA LEU A 358 -4.31 -26.64 1.91
C LEU A 358 -4.24 -28.11 1.42
N GLU A 359 -5.27 -28.93 1.67
CA GLU A 359 -5.26 -30.35 1.29
C GLU A 359 -5.35 -30.58 -0.23
N GLU A 360 -6.04 -29.72 -0.98
CA GLU A 360 -6.10 -29.78 -2.45
C GLU A 360 -4.76 -29.43 -3.10
N LEU A 361 -3.85 -28.86 -2.31
CA LEU A 361 -2.63 -28.21 -2.76
C LEU A 361 -1.35 -29.00 -2.44
N ARG A 362 -1.47 -30.06 -1.61
CA ARG A 362 -0.34 -30.95 -1.23
C ARG A 362 0.21 -31.81 -2.37
N SER A 363 -0.46 -31.86 -3.53
CA SER A 363 0.00 -32.61 -4.70
C SER A 363 1.13 -31.93 -5.49
N VAL A 364 1.50 -30.70 -5.13
CA VAL A 364 2.55 -29.92 -5.78
C VAL A 364 3.68 -29.65 -4.75
N SER A 365 4.90 -30.08 -5.10
CA SER A 365 6.09 -30.21 -4.23
C SER A 365 6.35 -29.08 -3.23
N LEU A 366 6.92 -29.43 -2.07
CA LEU A 366 7.23 -28.63 -0.87
C LEU A 366 7.84 -27.21 -1.04
N GLU A 367 8.31 -26.82 -2.22
CA GLU A 367 8.58 -25.40 -2.55
C GLU A 367 7.29 -24.57 -2.64
N VAL A 368 6.13 -25.24 -2.75
CA VAL A 368 4.82 -24.64 -2.98
C VAL A 368 4.10 -24.21 -1.70
N VAL A 369 4.60 -24.53 -0.51
CA VAL A 369 4.02 -23.99 0.75
C VAL A 369 4.36 -22.49 0.95
N LEU A 370 5.38 -21.97 0.27
CA LEU A 370 5.59 -20.53 0.09
C LEU A 370 4.78 -19.94 -1.08
N VAL A 371 4.41 -20.79 -2.03
CA VAL A 371 3.69 -20.49 -3.26
C VAL A 371 2.19 -20.80 -3.11
N LEU A 372 1.66 -21.06 -1.91
CA LEU A 372 0.21 -20.89 -1.61
C LEU A 372 -0.06 -19.78 -0.60
N TRP A 373 0.95 -18.92 -0.54
CA TRP A 373 0.75 -17.51 -0.79
C TRP A 373 0.86 -17.11 -2.29
N THR A 374 0.87 -18.03 -3.29
CA THR A 374 0.52 -17.76 -4.73
C THR A 374 0.45 -18.93 -5.78
N VAL A 375 -0.73 -19.21 -6.36
CA VAL A 375 -1.00 -19.79 -7.73
C VAL A 375 -1.04 -21.33 -7.93
N VAL A 376 -2.10 -21.84 -8.62
CA VAL A 376 -2.00 -22.71 -9.83
C VAL A 376 -3.23 -22.51 -10.76
N GLY A 377 -2.99 -22.34 -12.08
CA GLY A 377 -4.01 -22.56 -13.12
C GLY A 377 -3.65 -21.99 -14.49
N ALA A 378 -2.89 -22.74 -15.29
CA ALA A 378 -2.53 -22.40 -16.66
C ALA A 378 -3.76 -22.35 -17.58
N TYR A 379 -4.08 -21.17 -18.12
CA TYR A 379 -4.87 -21.04 -19.35
C TYR A 379 -4.12 -20.18 -20.35
N ARG A 380 -4.05 -20.72 -21.57
CA ARG A 380 -3.39 -20.18 -22.75
C ARG A 380 -4.18 -18.96 -23.22
N ILE A 381 -3.62 -17.76 -23.13
CA ILE A 381 -4.29 -16.52 -23.59
C ILE A 381 -3.79 -16.16 -25.01
N PRO A 382 -4.67 -15.89 -25.99
CA PRO A 382 -4.27 -15.42 -27.32
C PRO A 382 -3.72 -13.99 -27.26
N SER A 383 -2.77 -13.65 -28.14
CA SER A 383 -2.24 -12.28 -28.27
C SER A 383 -3.36 -11.27 -28.51
N PHE A 384 -3.44 -10.23 -27.69
CA PHE A 384 -4.26 -9.05 -27.97
C PHE A 384 -3.40 -7.92 -28.55
N ARG A 385 -3.74 -7.55 -29.78
CA ARG A 385 -3.42 -6.26 -30.42
C ARG A 385 -4.43 -5.21 -29.93
N ASP A 386 -3.96 -3.97 -29.91
CA ASP A 386 -4.72 -2.72 -29.81
C ASP A 386 -5.34 -2.37 -28.44
N ALA A 387 -4.50 -1.89 -27.51
CA ALA A 387 -4.92 -0.92 -26.52
C ALA A 387 -4.96 0.47 -27.17
N ARG A 388 -6.17 0.98 -27.42
CA ARG A 388 -6.37 2.35 -27.91
C ARG A 388 -5.92 3.35 -26.86
N GLN A 389 -5.19 4.35 -27.32
CA GLN A 389 -4.95 5.61 -26.64
C GLN A 389 -6.28 6.17 -26.12
N CYS A 390 -6.38 6.38 -24.80
CA CYS A 390 -7.30 7.36 -24.24
C CYS A 390 -6.47 8.61 -23.91
N THR A 391 -6.79 9.65 -24.68
CA THR A 391 -6.35 11.05 -24.59
C THR A 391 -6.64 11.69 -23.25
#